data_AF-A0A840SFN4-F1
#
_entry.id   AF-A0A840SFN4-F1
#
_cell.length_a   1.000
_cell.length_b   1.000
_cell.length_c   1.000
_cell.angle_alpha   90.00
_cell.angle_beta   90.00
_cell.angle_gamma   90.00
#
_symmetry.space_group_name_H-M   'P 1'
#
loop_
_entity.id
_entity.type
_entity.pdbx_description
1 polymer ?
#
loop_
_entity_poly.entity_id
_entity_poly.type
_entity_poly.pdbx_seq_one_letter_code
_entity_poly.pdbx_strand_id
1 'polypeptide(L)'
;MKYVKNLILPVFIIVFTLIMLFVFRVIPGGKIWNNYSVLYADTSVTEGEILKVLKEQGCTDVISLSVQFSPLISPVTPVLPSSMNSYLGLRLNYFYDKSGKYRLYYVPEKYKRQLTEALKVISHDLTSESGIDSTGGYPIIVPLACAVLFFFFLYFSENRILFLLSGIMFLIYSAAIPVYSTACSVILFLCIIFISQRLWNRKGSIKKILGDKAIRFLAAAALAVMLLSSIRSALLGACTVLSSLSMIYLYRQFICFRESKLSFTFVPIFSAGQLVLFSKKSINRILAAPVIIAVIMIFFLTNSSFADVKTSAPVELPSPVTDKNEETVELPDAKDYYNWAWNTVSFPYKNLNTDVFDKNPEPGDSVSVPAYEKSSSGIIEFSRTVLTYDSDFIRKMAEQIKKSSPLLIENVLIEQKNDFKAGYSRAGHSETENFTWSLILIIISAIVVPVIWLFHFLSGRSK
;
A
#
# COMPACT_ATOMS: atom_id res chain seq x y z
N MET A 1 20.30 -41.28 16.40
CA MET A 1 19.60 -40.19 17.15
C MET A 1 20.26 -38.81 17.05
N LYS A 2 21.58 -38.62 17.19
CA LYS A 2 22.24 -37.28 17.09
C LYS A 2 21.97 -36.55 15.76
N TYR A 3 21.98 -37.26 14.64
CA TYR A 3 21.67 -36.67 13.32
C TYR A 3 20.22 -36.18 13.21
N VAL A 4 19.25 -36.91 13.76
CA VAL A 4 17.82 -36.54 13.69
C VAL A 4 17.55 -35.26 14.50
N LYS A 5 18.14 -35.12 15.69
CA LYS A 5 17.99 -33.90 16.51
C LYS A 5 18.53 -32.65 15.80
N ASN A 6 19.59 -32.78 15.01
CA ASN A 6 20.19 -31.66 14.27
C ASN A 6 19.39 -31.25 13.01
N LEU A 7 18.40 -32.04 12.59
CA LEU A 7 17.53 -31.75 11.44
C LEU A 7 16.23 -31.05 11.84
N ILE A 8 15.79 -31.19 13.10
CA ILE A 8 14.51 -30.64 13.57
C ILE A 8 14.51 -29.11 13.51
N LEU A 9 15.55 -28.46 14.04
CA LEU A 9 15.66 -27.01 14.09
C LEU A 9 15.62 -26.34 12.69
N PRO A 10 16.44 -26.73 11.69
CA PRO A 10 16.38 -26.10 10.38
C PRO A 10 15.04 -26.33 9.66
N VAL A 11 14.42 -27.50 9.84
CA VAL A 11 13.08 -27.77 9.29
C VAL A 11 12.03 -26.87 9.95
N PHE A 12 12.09 -26.70 11.27
CA PHE A 12 11.21 -25.80 11.99
C PHE A 12 11.35 -24.35 11.51
N ILE A 13 12.58 -23.86 11.30
CA ILE A 13 12.82 -22.50 10.77
C ILE A 13 12.18 -22.31 9.39
N ILE A 14 12.28 -23.30 8.50
CA ILE A 14 11.67 -23.24 7.16
C ILE A 14 10.15 -23.19 7.25
N VAL A 15 9.54 -24.10 8.03
CA VAL A 15 8.07 -24.16 8.20
C VAL A 15 7.54 -22.89 8.84
N PHE A 16 8.20 -22.41 9.89
CA PHE A 16 7.84 -21.17 10.57
C PHE A 16 7.93 -19.97 9.62
N THR A 17 8.98 -19.89 8.80
CA THR A 17 9.13 -18.81 7.81
C THR A 17 8.01 -18.86 6.77
N LEU A 18 7.64 -20.04 6.28
CA LEU A 18 6.51 -20.17 5.34
C LEU A 18 5.20 -19.68 5.96
N ILE A 19 4.89 -20.09 7.20
CA ILE A 19 3.71 -19.61 7.93
C ILE A 19 3.73 -18.09 8.05
N MET A 20 4.87 -17.51 8.45
CA MET A 20 5.02 -16.07 8.58
C MET A 20 4.81 -15.32 7.26
N LEU A 21 5.33 -15.85 6.14
CA LEU A 21 5.14 -15.24 4.82
C LEU A 21 3.69 -15.31 4.32
N PHE A 22 2.95 -16.36 4.67
CA PHE A 22 1.54 -16.49 4.32
C PHE A 22 0.63 -15.60 5.18
N VAL A 23 0.89 -15.53 6.49
CA VAL A 23 0.05 -14.79 7.45
C VAL A 23 0.32 -13.28 7.38
N PHE A 24 1.58 -12.88 7.29
CA PHE A 24 1.98 -11.46 7.31
C PHE A 24 2.25 -10.92 5.90
N ARG A 25 1.52 -11.44 4.91
CA ARG A 25 1.60 -10.99 3.51
C ARG A 25 1.28 -9.50 3.42
N VAL A 26 2.12 -8.74 2.71
CA VAL A 26 1.92 -7.31 2.47
C VAL A 26 1.62 -7.15 0.98
N ILE A 27 0.40 -6.75 0.61
CA ILE A 27 0.04 -6.44 -0.78
C ILE A 27 -0.15 -4.92 -0.86
N PRO A 28 0.58 -4.21 -1.74
CA PRO A 28 0.35 -2.80 -1.98
C PRO A 28 -1.02 -2.65 -2.63
N GLY A 29 -1.96 -2.07 -1.89
CA GLY A 29 -3.31 -1.79 -2.35
C GLY A 29 -3.73 -0.47 -1.73
N GLY A 30 -3.55 0.62 -2.48
CA GLY A 30 -4.00 1.93 -2.06
C GLY A 30 -5.52 1.97 -2.05
N LYS A 31 -6.12 2.02 -0.86
CA LYS A 31 -7.51 2.44 -0.70
C LYS A 31 -7.48 3.85 -0.18
N ILE A 32 -8.23 4.73 -0.83
CA ILE A 32 -8.31 6.12 -0.40
C ILE A 32 -9.22 6.25 0.83
N TRP A 33 -10.35 5.52 0.82
CA TRP A 33 -11.35 5.56 1.88
C TRP A 33 -11.57 4.15 2.46
N ASN A 34 -11.73 4.06 3.78
CA ASN A 34 -12.15 2.80 4.40
C ASN A 34 -13.58 2.45 3.95
N ASN A 35 -13.83 1.18 3.59
CA ASN A 35 -15.14 0.62 3.21
C ASN A 35 -15.77 1.14 1.91
N TYR A 36 -15.14 2.09 1.21
CA TYR A 36 -15.63 2.63 -0.05
C TYR A 36 -14.55 2.57 -1.13
N SER A 37 -14.97 2.32 -2.36
CA SER A 37 -14.15 2.49 -3.57
C SER A 37 -14.69 3.68 -4.36
N VAL A 38 -13.80 4.53 -4.86
CA VAL A 38 -14.14 5.71 -5.64
C VAL A 38 -14.05 5.38 -7.13
N LEU A 39 -15.18 5.47 -7.81
CA LEU A 39 -15.24 5.51 -9.27
C LEU A 39 -15.16 6.98 -9.70
N TYR A 40 -14.23 7.29 -10.58
CA TYR A 40 -14.18 8.57 -11.29
C TYR A 40 -14.62 8.37 -12.74
N ALA A 41 -15.42 9.30 -13.25
CA ALA A 41 -15.86 9.31 -14.65
C ALA A 41 -15.86 10.73 -15.18
N ASP A 42 -15.64 10.88 -16.49
CA ASP A 42 -15.60 12.18 -17.15
C ASP A 42 -16.96 12.91 -17.00
N THR A 43 -16.91 14.22 -16.72
CA THR A 43 -18.09 15.08 -16.58
C THR A 43 -18.94 15.19 -17.85
N SER A 44 -18.39 14.85 -19.01
CA SER A 44 -19.10 14.77 -20.28
C SER A 44 -20.26 13.76 -20.28
N VAL A 45 -20.17 12.70 -19.47
CA VAL A 45 -21.25 11.73 -19.28
C VAL A 45 -22.20 12.21 -18.19
N THR A 46 -23.51 11.99 -18.37
CA THR A 46 -24.49 12.40 -17.36
C THR A 46 -24.47 11.49 -16.14
N GLU A 47 -24.73 12.05 -14.95
CA GLU A 47 -24.76 11.27 -13.70
C GLU A 47 -25.78 10.12 -13.76
N GLY A 48 -26.94 10.38 -14.38
CA GLY A 48 -28.02 9.38 -14.52
C GLY A 48 -27.61 8.16 -15.34
N GLU A 49 -26.80 8.33 -16.39
CA GLU A 49 -26.30 7.21 -17.20
C GLU A 49 -25.33 6.33 -16.42
N ILE A 50 -24.40 6.94 -15.67
CA ILE A 50 -23.44 6.20 -14.84
C ILE A 50 -24.16 5.45 -13.73
N LEU A 51 -25.10 6.10 -13.03
CA LEU A 51 -25.89 5.47 -11.98
C LEU A 51 -26.79 4.34 -12.52
N LYS A 52 -27.30 4.47 -13.74
CA LYS A 52 -28.05 3.40 -14.42
C LYS A 52 -27.18 2.17 -14.65
N VAL A 53 -25.97 2.36 -15.21
CA VAL A 53 -25.03 1.25 -15.43
C VAL A 53 -24.63 0.59 -14.11
N LEU A 54 -24.32 1.38 -13.07
CA LEU A 54 -24.00 0.85 -11.74
C LEU A 54 -25.15 0.02 -11.18
N LYS A 55 -26.39 0.51 -11.29
CA LYS A 55 -27.58 -0.19 -10.83
C LYS A 55 -27.84 -1.49 -11.61
N GLU A 56 -27.65 -1.48 -12.92
CA GLU A 56 -27.80 -2.66 -13.79
C GLU A 56 -26.80 -3.76 -13.44
N GLN A 57 -25.58 -3.40 -13.03
CA GLN A 57 -24.55 -4.35 -12.56
C GLN A 57 -24.72 -4.77 -11.09
N GLY A 58 -25.77 -4.28 -10.41
CA GLY A 58 -26.09 -4.66 -9.03
C GLY A 58 -25.39 -3.84 -7.95
N CYS A 59 -24.71 -2.74 -8.30
CA CYS A 59 -24.25 -1.75 -7.34
C CYS A 59 -25.46 -0.92 -6.86
N THR A 60 -25.95 -1.24 -5.67
CA THR A 60 -26.96 -0.44 -4.96
C THR A 60 -26.25 0.44 -3.93
N ASP A 61 -26.89 1.49 -3.40
CA ASP A 61 -26.30 2.36 -2.38
C ASP A 61 -25.05 3.17 -2.81
N VAL A 62 -25.03 3.64 -4.05
CA VAL A 62 -23.95 4.54 -4.53
C VAL A 62 -24.17 5.95 -3.98
N ILE A 63 -23.15 6.50 -3.34
CA ILE A 63 -23.13 7.89 -2.89
C ILE A 63 -22.69 8.75 -4.08
N SER A 64 -23.57 9.63 -4.53
CA SER A 64 -23.36 10.53 -5.66
C SER A 64 -23.90 11.92 -5.36
N LEU A 65 -23.59 12.87 -6.25
CA LEU A 65 -23.96 14.27 -6.08
C LEU A 65 -25.49 14.47 -6.03
N SER A 66 -26.24 13.82 -6.92
CA SER A 66 -27.71 13.97 -7.01
C SER A 66 -28.46 13.48 -5.76
N VAL A 67 -27.84 12.60 -4.97
CA VAL A 67 -28.43 12.04 -3.75
C VAL A 67 -28.11 12.91 -2.52
N GLN A 68 -27.26 13.94 -2.65
CA GLN A 68 -26.92 14.79 -1.52
C GLN A 68 -28.06 15.75 -1.16
N PHE A 69 -28.42 15.76 0.12
CA PHE A 69 -29.39 16.68 0.71
C PHE A 69 -28.89 17.15 2.08
N SER A 70 -29.57 18.11 2.71
CA SER A 70 -29.20 18.57 4.05
C SER A 70 -29.46 17.45 5.08
N PRO A 71 -28.44 16.91 5.76
CA PRO A 71 -28.59 15.76 6.67
C PRO A 71 -29.45 16.10 7.90
N LEU A 72 -29.54 17.39 8.23
CA LEU A 72 -30.27 17.87 9.39
C LEU A 72 -31.12 19.07 8.99
N ILE A 73 -32.37 19.05 9.45
CA ILE A 73 -33.33 20.15 9.33
C ILE A 73 -33.80 20.43 10.75
N SER A 74 -33.59 21.66 11.24
CA SER A 74 -34.09 22.05 12.55
C SER A 74 -35.62 22.05 12.52
N PRO A 75 -36.32 21.38 13.45
CA PRO A 75 -37.77 21.36 13.50
C PRO A 75 -38.37 22.73 13.83
N VAL A 76 -37.57 23.63 14.42
CA VAL A 76 -37.98 24.97 14.86
C VAL A 76 -37.66 26.02 13.80
N THR A 77 -36.55 25.86 13.06
CA THR A 77 -36.07 26.84 12.07
C THR A 77 -35.70 26.13 10.77
N PRO A 78 -36.65 25.94 9.84
CA PRO A 78 -36.40 25.23 8.58
C PRO A 78 -35.50 26.00 7.61
N VAL A 79 -35.35 27.32 7.79
CA VAL A 79 -34.48 28.18 7.00
C VAL A 79 -33.31 28.63 7.87
N LEU A 80 -32.10 28.25 7.46
CA LEU A 80 -30.86 28.67 8.11
C LEU A 80 -30.24 29.86 7.36
N PRO A 81 -29.51 30.76 8.04
CA PRO A 81 -28.74 31.82 7.40
C PRO A 81 -27.73 31.26 6.39
N SER A 82 -27.54 31.95 5.26
CA SER A 82 -26.61 31.52 4.21
C SER A 82 -25.16 31.37 4.69
N SER A 83 -24.75 32.15 5.71
CA SER A 83 -23.43 32.05 6.35
C SER A 83 -23.20 30.71 7.07
N MET A 84 -24.27 30.07 7.56
CA MET A 84 -24.19 28.75 8.21
C MET A 84 -24.18 27.59 7.22
N ASN A 85 -24.40 27.84 5.93
CA ASN A 85 -24.42 26.80 4.89
C ASN A 85 -23.07 26.64 4.18
N SER A 86 -22.01 27.29 4.66
CA SER A 86 -20.66 27.18 4.07
C SER A 86 -20.17 25.73 3.97
N TYR A 87 -20.39 24.93 5.02
CA TYR A 87 -20.10 23.49 5.03
C TYR A 87 -20.84 22.74 3.91
N LEU A 88 -22.15 22.97 3.76
CA LEU A 88 -22.99 22.26 2.77
C LEU A 88 -22.56 22.55 1.33
N GLY A 89 -21.99 23.73 1.06
CA GLY A 89 -21.38 24.05 -0.23
C GLY A 89 -20.02 23.39 -0.41
N LEU A 90 -19.15 23.47 0.60
CA LEU A 90 -17.79 22.92 0.55
C LEU A 90 -17.76 21.40 0.40
N ARG A 91 -18.70 20.67 1.01
CA ARG A 91 -18.76 19.20 0.89
C ARG A 91 -19.03 18.71 -0.53
N LEU A 92 -19.60 19.54 -1.41
CA LEU A 92 -19.86 19.15 -2.80
C LEU A 92 -18.55 18.88 -3.57
N ASN A 93 -17.44 19.45 -3.10
CA ASN A 93 -16.11 19.23 -3.66
C ASN A 93 -15.65 17.76 -3.57
N TYR A 94 -16.22 16.95 -2.67
CA TYR A 94 -15.94 15.50 -2.65
C TYR A 94 -16.44 14.77 -3.90
N PHE A 95 -17.35 15.35 -4.68
CA PHE A 95 -17.91 14.71 -5.87
C PHE A 95 -17.16 15.07 -7.17
N TYR A 96 -16.06 15.81 -7.05
CA TYR A 96 -15.25 16.24 -8.18
C TYR A 96 -13.78 15.99 -7.92
N ASP A 97 -13.00 15.85 -8.98
CA ASP A 97 -11.55 15.99 -8.89
C ASP A 97 -11.16 17.46 -8.74
N LYS A 98 -9.90 17.74 -8.37
CA LYS A 98 -9.42 19.13 -8.21
C LYS A 98 -9.59 19.98 -9.48
N SER A 99 -9.52 19.36 -10.66
CA SER A 99 -9.67 20.06 -11.94
C SER A 99 -11.13 20.29 -12.35
N GLY A 100 -12.08 19.62 -11.69
CA GLY A 100 -13.50 19.60 -12.05
C GLY A 100 -13.82 18.82 -13.33
N LYS A 101 -12.85 18.12 -13.94
CA LYS A 101 -13.04 17.33 -15.15
C LYS A 101 -13.74 16.01 -14.88
N TYR A 102 -13.52 15.41 -13.71
CA TYR A 102 -14.09 14.11 -13.36
C TYR A 102 -15.11 14.24 -12.22
N ARG A 103 -16.21 13.50 -12.33
CA ARG A 103 -17.17 13.28 -11.23
C ARG A 103 -16.83 12.02 -10.49
N LEU A 104 -17.00 12.06 -9.18
CA LEU A 104 -16.67 10.98 -8.25
C LEU A 104 -17.93 10.33 -7.70
N TYR A 105 -17.89 9.01 -7.59
CA TYR A 105 -18.95 8.17 -7.05
C TYR A 105 -18.36 7.25 -6.00
N TYR A 106 -18.92 7.25 -4.79
CA TYR A 106 -18.44 6.37 -3.73
C TYR A 106 -19.31 5.13 -3.66
N VAL A 107 -18.69 3.98 -3.90
CA VAL A 107 -19.37 2.69 -3.98
C VAL A 107 -18.93 1.84 -2.78
N PRO A 108 -19.85 1.32 -1.97
CA PRO A 108 -19.51 0.44 -0.87
C PRO A 108 -18.70 -0.78 -1.31
N GLU A 109 -17.70 -1.18 -0.52
CA GLU A 109 -16.78 -2.28 -0.85
C GLU A 109 -17.47 -3.63 -1.09
N LYS A 110 -18.67 -3.84 -0.51
CA LYS A 110 -19.50 -5.03 -0.77
C LYS A 110 -19.78 -5.24 -2.28
N TYR A 111 -19.67 -4.20 -3.11
CA TYR A 111 -19.90 -4.24 -4.54
C TYR A 111 -18.62 -4.18 -5.40
N LYS A 112 -17.43 -4.44 -4.83
CA LYS A 112 -16.16 -4.31 -5.56
C LYS A 112 -16.10 -5.11 -6.88
N ARG A 113 -16.66 -6.33 -6.91
CA ARG A 113 -16.65 -7.17 -8.11
C ARG A 113 -17.59 -6.62 -9.19
N GLN A 114 -18.77 -6.17 -8.79
CA GLN A 114 -19.77 -5.55 -9.64
C GLN A 114 -19.26 -4.21 -10.21
N LEU A 115 -18.49 -3.48 -9.40
CA LEU A 115 -17.89 -2.21 -9.81
C LEU A 115 -16.85 -2.39 -10.94
N THR A 116 -16.04 -3.44 -10.90
CA THR A 116 -15.07 -3.71 -11.99
C THR A 116 -15.75 -4.18 -13.27
N GLU A 117 -16.90 -4.86 -13.17
CA GLU A 117 -17.75 -5.20 -14.31
C GLU A 117 -18.42 -3.94 -14.88
N ALA A 118 -18.97 -3.07 -14.03
CA ALA A 118 -19.53 -1.78 -14.43
C ALA A 118 -18.50 -0.87 -15.11
N LEU A 119 -17.26 -0.85 -14.64
CA LEU A 119 -16.21 -0.06 -15.26
C LEU A 119 -15.94 -0.48 -16.71
N LYS A 120 -16.00 -1.78 -17.01
CA LYS A 120 -15.82 -2.28 -18.38
C LYS A 120 -16.94 -1.78 -19.29
N VAL A 121 -18.17 -1.77 -18.79
CA VAL A 121 -19.33 -1.24 -19.52
C VAL A 121 -19.19 0.27 -19.73
N ILE A 122 -18.82 1.04 -18.69
CA ILE A 122 -18.65 2.50 -18.79
C ILE A 122 -17.55 2.89 -19.78
N SER A 123 -16.40 2.20 -19.72
CA SER A 123 -15.28 2.47 -20.62
C SER A 123 -15.55 2.05 -22.07
N HIS A 124 -16.30 0.97 -22.29
CA HIS A 124 -16.59 0.45 -23.62
C HIS A 124 -17.81 1.12 -24.27
N ASP A 125 -18.92 1.23 -23.55
CA ASP A 125 -20.22 1.64 -24.13
C ASP A 125 -20.43 3.16 -24.08
N LEU A 126 -19.90 3.84 -23.05
CA LEU A 126 -20.00 5.29 -22.91
C LEU A 126 -18.75 6.03 -23.42
N THR A 127 -17.71 5.31 -23.83
CA THR A 127 -16.43 5.88 -24.32
C THR A 127 -15.84 6.96 -23.42
N SER A 128 -16.06 6.84 -22.11
CA SER A 128 -15.63 7.82 -21.12
C SER A 128 -14.26 7.44 -20.55
N GLU A 129 -13.43 8.45 -20.29
CA GLU A 129 -12.28 8.29 -19.39
C GLU A 129 -12.82 8.06 -17.97
N SER A 130 -12.83 6.81 -17.51
CA SER A 130 -13.36 6.42 -16.20
C SER A 130 -12.47 5.39 -15.56
N GLY A 131 -12.23 5.46 -14.25
CA GLY A 131 -11.42 4.49 -13.52
C GLY A 131 -11.83 4.36 -12.07
N ILE A 132 -11.22 3.39 -11.37
CA ILE A 132 -11.48 3.12 -9.95
C ILE A 132 -10.19 3.39 -9.18
N ASP A 133 -10.30 3.99 -8.00
CA ASP A 133 -9.19 4.27 -7.08
C ASP A 133 -8.40 3.03 -6.61
N SER A 134 -8.99 1.84 -6.73
CA SER A 134 -8.51 0.59 -6.16
C SER A 134 -8.27 -0.52 -7.19
N THR A 135 -7.72 -0.18 -8.37
CA THR A 135 -7.09 -1.17 -9.27
C THR A 135 -5.69 -1.59 -8.80
N GLY A 136 -5.41 -1.54 -7.49
CA GLY A 136 -4.29 -2.26 -6.87
C GLY A 136 -4.53 -3.77 -6.94
N GLY A 137 -4.54 -4.33 -8.14
CA GLY A 137 -4.35 -5.76 -8.34
C GLY A 137 -3.01 -6.16 -7.75
N TYR A 138 -2.89 -7.41 -7.29
CA TYR A 138 -1.61 -7.94 -6.86
C TYR A 138 -0.57 -7.67 -7.96
N PRO A 139 0.52 -6.92 -7.69
CA PRO A 139 1.44 -6.51 -8.75
C PRO A 139 2.30 -7.70 -9.18
N ILE A 140 1.75 -8.52 -10.08
CA ILE A 140 2.35 -9.77 -10.60
C ILE A 140 3.71 -9.52 -11.24
N ILE A 141 3.96 -8.30 -11.74
CA ILE A 141 5.22 -7.90 -12.37
C ILE A 141 6.41 -8.15 -11.45
N VAL A 142 6.28 -7.85 -10.16
CA VAL A 142 7.36 -7.99 -9.18
C VAL A 142 7.81 -9.45 -9.00
N PRO A 143 6.95 -10.38 -8.57
CA PRO A 143 7.34 -11.78 -8.42
C PRO A 143 7.69 -12.41 -9.78
N LEU A 144 7.06 -12.00 -10.88
CA LEU A 144 7.39 -12.50 -12.22
C LEU A 144 8.80 -12.10 -12.64
N ALA A 145 9.21 -10.85 -12.45
CA ALA A 145 10.56 -10.39 -12.75
C ALA A 145 11.60 -11.15 -11.93
N CYS A 146 11.36 -11.34 -10.63
CA CYS A 146 12.21 -12.16 -9.76
C CYS A 146 12.25 -13.63 -10.23
N ALA A 147 11.12 -14.19 -10.67
CA ALA A 147 11.03 -15.56 -11.15
C ALA A 147 11.82 -15.77 -12.45
N VAL A 148 11.66 -14.89 -13.45
CA VAL A 148 12.42 -14.98 -14.70
C VAL A 148 13.93 -14.90 -14.41
N LEU A 149 14.35 -13.98 -13.54
CA LEU A 149 15.76 -13.87 -13.17
C LEU A 149 16.25 -15.12 -12.41
N PHE A 150 15.43 -15.66 -11.50
CA PHE A 150 15.73 -16.89 -10.78
C PHE A 150 15.94 -18.06 -11.72
N PHE A 151 15.03 -18.28 -12.69
CA PHE A 151 15.15 -19.34 -13.68
C PHE A 151 16.34 -19.13 -14.61
N PHE A 152 16.63 -17.88 -14.99
CA PHE A 152 17.83 -17.55 -15.77
C PHE A 152 19.12 -17.93 -15.01
N PHE A 153 19.25 -17.54 -13.75
CA PHE A 153 20.41 -17.93 -12.93
C PHE A 153 20.45 -19.42 -12.64
N LEU A 154 19.31 -20.08 -12.44
CA LEU A 154 19.23 -21.53 -12.27
C LEU A 154 19.74 -22.27 -13.51
N TYR A 155 19.36 -21.83 -14.72
CA TYR A 155 19.83 -22.44 -15.97
C TYR A 155 21.36 -22.38 -16.11
N PHE A 156 21.94 -21.23 -15.76
CA PHE A 156 23.39 -21.00 -15.85
C PHE A 156 24.19 -21.44 -14.60
N SER A 157 23.52 -21.90 -13.55
CA SER A 157 24.17 -22.31 -12.30
C SER A 157 25.03 -23.55 -12.49
N GLU A 158 26.23 -23.56 -11.87
CA GLU A 158 27.10 -24.75 -11.87
C GLU A 158 26.51 -25.85 -10.98
N ASN A 159 25.83 -25.47 -9.89
CA ASN A 159 25.17 -26.39 -8.97
C ASN A 159 23.68 -26.04 -8.84
N ARG A 160 22.88 -26.58 -9.77
CA ARG A 160 21.45 -26.31 -9.90
C ARG A 160 20.66 -26.57 -8.63
N ILE A 161 20.95 -27.68 -7.95
CA ILE A 161 20.21 -28.06 -6.73
C ILE A 161 20.53 -27.09 -5.59
N LEU A 162 21.81 -26.72 -5.42
CA LEU A 162 22.20 -25.76 -4.40
C LEU A 162 21.55 -24.39 -4.64
N PHE A 163 21.58 -23.90 -5.89
CA PHE A 163 20.96 -22.62 -6.24
C PHE A 163 19.44 -22.65 -6.07
N LEU A 164 18.79 -23.75 -6.47
CA LEU A 164 17.34 -23.95 -6.30
C LEU A 164 16.94 -23.89 -4.84
N LEU A 165 17.60 -24.67 -3.97
CA LEU A 165 17.24 -24.79 -2.56
C LEU A 165 17.50 -23.49 -1.78
N SER A 166 18.55 -22.75 -2.12
CA SER A 166 18.86 -21.48 -1.45
C SER A 166 18.03 -20.30 -1.98
N GLY A 167 17.71 -20.28 -3.28
CA GLY A 167 17.01 -19.17 -3.91
C GLY A 167 15.48 -19.23 -3.82
N ILE A 168 14.88 -20.42 -3.67
CA ILE A 168 13.40 -20.56 -3.67
C ILE A 168 12.71 -19.77 -2.56
N MET A 169 13.33 -19.62 -1.39
CA MET A 169 12.78 -18.85 -0.28
C MET A 169 12.67 -17.35 -0.61
N PHE A 170 13.60 -16.81 -1.39
CA PHE A 170 13.55 -15.43 -1.85
C PHE A 170 12.48 -15.20 -2.92
N LEU A 171 12.15 -16.24 -3.71
CA LEU A 171 11.04 -16.20 -4.67
C LEU A 171 9.67 -16.25 -3.98
N ILE A 172 9.54 -17.06 -2.93
CA ILE A 172 8.33 -17.07 -2.08
C ILE A 172 8.19 -15.72 -1.36
N TYR A 173 9.31 -15.14 -0.92
CA TYR A 173 9.33 -13.80 -0.31
C TYR A 173 8.84 -12.71 -1.26
N SER A 174 9.34 -12.65 -2.50
CA SER A 174 8.86 -11.65 -3.49
C SER A 174 7.40 -11.88 -3.88
N ALA A 175 6.89 -13.11 -3.79
CA ALA A 175 5.48 -13.40 -3.97
C ALA A 175 4.63 -12.94 -2.76
N ALA A 176 5.14 -13.09 -1.54
CA ALA A 176 4.46 -12.65 -0.32
C ALA A 176 4.45 -11.11 -0.18
N ILE A 177 5.51 -10.44 -0.62
CA ILE A 177 5.64 -8.98 -0.56
C ILE A 177 6.02 -8.49 -1.96
N PRO A 178 5.05 -8.18 -2.83
CA PRO A 178 5.32 -7.81 -4.21
C PRO A 178 5.60 -6.30 -4.30
N VAL A 179 6.58 -5.82 -3.52
CA VAL A 179 7.00 -4.41 -3.49
C VAL A 179 8.31 -4.26 -4.27
N TYR A 180 8.45 -3.21 -5.07
CA TYR A 180 9.64 -3.01 -5.92
C TYR A 180 10.96 -2.94 -5.12
N SER A 181 10.96 -2.27 -3.97
CA SER A 181 12.12 -2.25 -3.05
C SER A 181 12.50 -3.66 -2.57
N THR A 182 11.53 -4.51 -2.23
CA THR A 182 11.81 -5.91 -1.88
C THR A 182 12.34 -6.73 -3.04
N ALA A 183 11.87 -6.48 -4.27
CA ALA A 183 12.36 -7.11 -5.49
C ALA A 183 13.85 -6.83 -5.71
N CYS A 184 14.26 -5.57 -5.52
CA CYS A 184 15.66 -5.15 -5.58
C CYS A 184 16.53 -5.95 -4.59
N SER A 185 16.09 -6.07 -3.34
CA SER A 185 16.82 -6.85 -2.34
C SER A 185 16.92 -8.34 -2.71
N VAL A 186 15.82 -8.93 -3.21
CA VAL A 186 15.80 -10.32 -3.70
C VAL A 186 16.79 -10.53 -4.84
N ILE A 187 16.84 -9.61 -5.81
CA ILE A 187 17.79 -9.67 -6.93
C ILE A 187 19.25 -9.65 -6.42
N LEU A 188 19.57 -8.78 -5.47
CA LEU A 188 20.90 -8.73 -4.86
C LEU A 188 21.26 -10.04 -4.14
N PHE A 189 20.33 -10.63 -3.39
CA PHE A 189 20.54 -11.93 -2.74
C PHE A 189 20.71 -13.07 -3.75
N LEU A 190 19.90 -13.10 -4.82
CA LEU A 190 20.05 -14.08 -5.90
C LEU A 190 21.42 -13.97 -6.59
N CYS A 191 21.92 -12.75 -6.81
CA CYS A 191 23.28 -12.52 -7.30
C CYS A 191 24.36 -13.05 -6.34
N ILE A 192 24.23 -12.79 -5.03
CA ILE A 192 25.17 -13.30 -4.01
C ILE A 192 25.20 -14.83 -4.03
N ILE A 193 24.03 -15.49 -4.09
CA ILE A 193 23.92 -16.95 -4.17
C ILE A 193 24.57 -17.47 -5.45
N PHE A 194 24.29 -16.84 -6.59
CA PHE A 194 24.83 -17.24 -7.90
C PHE A 194 26.36 -17.13 -7.97
N ILE A 195 26.96 -16.12 -7.32
CA ILE A 195 28.43 -15.98 -7.24
C ILE A 195 29.01 -16.99 -6.25
N SER A 196 28.36 -17.18 -5.10
CA SER A 196 28.88 -17.98 -3.98
C SER A 196 28.85 -19.49 -4.24
N GLN A 197 27.97 -19.97 -5.12
CA GLN A 197 27.82 -21.40 -5.43
C GLN A 197 29.12 -22.09 -5.88
N ARG A 198 30.03 -21.36 -6.54
CA ARG A 198 31.28 -21.91 -7.08
C ARG A 198 32.26 -22.33 -5.98
N LEU A 199 32.12 -21.72 -4.80
CA LEU A 199 32.93 -22.02 -3.62
C LEU A 199 32.33 -23.15 -2.77
N TRP A 200 31.18 -23.71 -3.18
CA TRP A 200 30.51 -24.76 -2.42
C TRP A 200 31.39 -25.99 -2.19
N ASN A 201 31.28 -26.58 -1.00
CA ASN A 201 32.02 -27.76 -0.54
C ASN A 201 33.56 -27.64 -0.55
N ARG A 202 34.12 -26.44 -0.73
CA ARG A 202 35.58 -26.20 -0.67
C ARG A 202 36.03 -25.81 0.74
N LYS A 203 37.25 -26.23 1.11
CA LYS A 203 37.90 -25.81 2.35
C LYS A 203 38.04 -24.28 2.39
N GLY A 204 37.57 -23.66 3.49
CA GLY A 204 37.62 -22.20 3.70
C GLY A 204 36.59 -21.38 2.94
N SER A 205 35.56 -22.01 2.34
CA SER A 205 34.52 -21.33 1.55
C SER A 205 33.79 -20.21 2.31
N ILE A 206 33.30 -20.49 3.52
CA ILE A 206 32.59 -19.52 4.36
C ILE A 206 33.48 -18.32 4.69
N LYS A 207 34.73 -18.57 5.13
CA LYS A 207 35.70 -17.51 5.46
C LYS A 207 35.99 -16.61 4.26
N LYS A 208 36.05 -17.19 3.06
CA LYS A 208 36.26 -16.43 1.83
C LYS A 208 35.02 -15.61 1.41
N ILE A 209 33.83 -16.19 1.50
CA ILE A 209 32.57 -15.50 1.18
C ILE A 209 32.35 -14.31 2.11
N LEU A 210 32.51 -14.49 3.43
CA LEU A 210 32.33 -13.41 4.41
C LEU A 210 33.48 -12.40 4.40
N GLY A 211 34.69 -12.82 4.02
CA GLY A 211 35.85 -11.93 3.94
C GLY A 211 35.81 -10.96 2.76
N ASP A 212 35.12 -11.34 1.69
CA ASP A 212 35.04 -10.53 0.47
C ASP A 212 34.28 -9.22 0.69
N LYS A 213 34.84 -8.10 0.23
CA LYS A 213 34.24 -6.76 0.41
C LYS A 213 33.00 -6.57 -0.47
N ALA A 214 32.99 -7.13 -1.68
CA ALA A 214 31.87 -6.99 -2.62
C ALA A 214 30.64 -7.75 -2.13
N ILE A 215 30.81 -8.98 -1.64
CA ILE A 215 29.70 -9.77 -1.09
C ILE A 215 29.10 -9.09 0.16
N ARG A 216 29.95 -8.56 1.06
CA ARG A 216 29.48 -7.82 2.23
C ARG A 216 28.72 -6.55 1.85
N PHE A 217 29.22 -5.80 0.86
CA PHE A 217 28.52 -4.61 0.37
C PHE A 217 27.16 -4.96 -0.23
N LEU A 218 27.08 -5.99 -1.08
CA LEU A 218 25.81 -6.43 -1.67
C LEU A 218 24.81 -6.91 -0.60
N ALA A 219 25.28 -7.67 0.39
CA ALA A 219 24.43 -8.12 1.49
C ALA A 219 23.94 -6.95 2.35
N ALA A 220 24.82 -5.98 2.66
CA ALA A 220 24.46 -4.79 3.41
C ALA A 220 23.46 -3.91 2.64
N ALA A 221 23.66 -3.72 1.34
CA ALA A 221 22.73 -3.00 0.48
C ALA A 221 21.36 -3.69 0.41
N ALA A 222 21.33 -5.03 0.25
CA ALA A 222 20.09 -5.79 0.24
C ALA A 222 19.31 -5.66 1.56
N LEU A 223 19.99 -5.70 2.70
CA LEU A 223 19.38 -5.52 4.02
C LEU A 223 18.92 -4.07 4.24
N ALA A 224 19.71 -3.08 3.82
CA ALA A 224 19.34 -1.67 3.91
C ALA A 224 18.06 -1.38 3.11
N VAL A 225 17.95 -1.92 1.89
CA VAL A 225 16.74 -1.76 1.06
C VAL A 225 15.51 -2.41 1.71
N MET A 226 15.66 -3.58 2.35
CA MET A 226 14.56 -4.20 3.10
C MET A 226 14.12 -3.35 4.30
N LEU A 227 15.06 -2.75 5.03
CA LEU A 227 14.78 -1.88 6.17
C LEU A 227 14.11 -0.57 5.77
N LEU A 228 14.56 0.04 4.67
CA LEU A 228 13.99 1.27 4.12
C LEU A 228 12.57 1.06 3.60
N SER A 229 12.24 -0.15 3.12
CA SER A 229 10.89 -0.49 2.67
C SER A 229 9.88 -0.52 3.81
N SER A 230 10.09 -1.36 4.83
CA SER A 230 9.31 -1.34 6.07
C SER A 230 9.93 -2.27 7.11
N ILE A 231 9.65 -2.02 8.40
CA ILE A 231 10.11 -2.91 9.47
C ILE A 231 9.55 -4.33 9.34
N ARG A 232 8.32 -4.46 8.83
CA ARG A 232 7.67 -5.77 8.58
C ARG A 232 8.39 -6.53 7.46
N SER A 233 8.68 -5.84 6.36
CA SER A 233 9.48 -6.37 5.24
C SER A 233 10.86 -6.84 5.73
N ALA A 234 11.56 -6.04 6.54
CA ALA A 234 12.85 -6.42 7.09
C ALA A 234 12.81 -7.66 7.99
N LEU A 235 11.80 -7.80 8.86
CA LEU A 235 11.65 -8.98 9.72
C LEU A 235 11.39 -10.25 8.90
N LEU A 236 10.51 -10.18 7.90
CA LEU A 236 10.23 -11.30 6.99
C LEU A 236 11.45 -11.62 6.12
N GLY A 237 12.17 -10.60 5.66
CA GLY A 237 13.45 -10.71 4.96
C GLY A 237 14.50 -11.45 5.79
N ALA A 238 14.68 -11.09 7.07
CA ALA A 238 15.59 -11.79 7.97
C ALA A 238 15.20 -13.28 8.14
N CYS A 239 13.91 -13.58 8.27
CA CYS A 239 13.43 -14.97 8.33
C CYS A 239 13.75 -15.73 7.03
N THR A 240 13.60 -15.10 5.86
CA THR A 240 13.93 -15.74 4.57
C THR A 240 15.42 -16.01 4.39
N VAL A 241 16.30 -15.12 4.86
CA VAL A 241 17.75 -15.37 4.89
C VAL A 241 18.07 -16.56 5.79
N LEU A 242 17.49 -16.63 6.99
CA LEU A 242 17.67 -17.76 7.92
C LEU A 242 17.14 -19.08 7.34
N SER A 243 15.99 -19.03 6.65
CA SER A 243 15.41 -20.18 5.96
C SER A 243 16.29 -20.65 4.79
N SER A 244 16.84 -19.73 3.99
CA SER A 244 17.81 -20.04 2.92
C SER A 244 19.08 -20.71 3.47
N LEU A 245 19.65 -20.19 4.57
CA LEU A 245 20.80 -20.81 5.23
C LEU A 245 20.47 -22.19 5.81
N SER A 246 19.25 -22.37 6.33
CA SER A 246 18.76 -23.65 6.85
C SER A 246 18.61 -24.69 5.73
N MET A 247 18.11 -24.29 4.56
CA MET A 247 18.03 -25.14 3.36
C MET A 247 19.42 -25.58 2.88
N ILE A 248 20.38 -24.65 2.85
CA ILE A 248 21.78 -24.94 2.53
C ILE A 248 22.38 -25.95 3.52
N TYR A 249 22.10 -25.79 4.82
CA TYR A 249 22.56 -26.70 5.86
C TYR A 249 21.97 -28.11 5.69
N LEU A 250 20.66 -28.23 5.46
CA LEU A 250 19.99 -29.50 5.21
C LEU A 250 20.55 -30.19 3.98
N TYR A 251 20.77 -29.44 2.90
CA TYR A 251 21.38 -29.99 1.67
C TYR A 251 22.79 -30.52 1.91
N ARG A 252 23.61 -29.79 2.70
CA ARG A 252 24.95 -30.26 3.09
C ARG A 252 24.87 -31.56 3.89
N GLN A 253 23.97 -31.66 4.87
CA GLN A 253 23.79 -32.87 5.65
C GLN A 253 23.33 -34.05 4.79
N PHE A 254 22.43 -33.79 3.83
CA PHE A 254 21.98 -34.79 2.87
C PHE A 254 23.13 -35.31 1.99
N ILE A 255 23.98 -34.41 1.48
CA ILE A 255 25.18 -34.81 0.72
C ILE A 255 26.12 -35.65 1.59
N CYS A 256 26.44 -35.20 2.82
CA CYS A 256 27.32 -35.95 3.72
C CYS A 256 26.77 -37.36 4.03
N PHE A 257 25.46 -37.48 4.21
CA PHE A 257 24.81 -38.78 4.43
C PHE A 257 24.83 -39.68 3.19
N ARG A 258 24.72 -39.10 2.00
CA ARG A 258 24.83 -39.85 0.74
C ARG A 258 26.27 -40.30 0.49
N GLU A 259 27.23 -39.41 0.74
CA GLU A 259 28.66 -39.66 0.60
C GLU A 259 29.18 -40.70 1.60
N SER A 260 28.64 -40.76 2.82
CA SER A 260 29.04 -41.78 3.82
C SER A 260 28.64 -43.20 3.43
N LYS A 261 27.73 -43.37 2.45
CA LYS A 261 27.34 -44.67 1.90
C LYS A 261 28.18 -45.09 0.69
N LEU A 262 29.01 -44.19 0.15
CA LEU A 262 29.84 -44.46 -1.02
C LEU A 262 31.26 -44.82 -0.57
N SER A 263 31.87 -45.83 -1.20
CA SER A 263 33.25 -46.25 -0.90
C SER A 263 34.28 -45.20 -1.32
N PHE A 264 33.96 -44.36 -2.30
CA PHE A 264 34.83 -43.29 -2.80
C PHE A 264 34.05 -41.97 -2.85
N THR A 265 34.67 -40.90 -2.33
CA THR A 265 34.09 -39.55 -2.31
C THR A 265 34.95 -38.59 -3.12
N PHE A 266 34.32 -37.79 -3.98
CA PHE A 266 35.01 -36.79 -4.78
C PHE A 266 35.20 -35.51 -3.96
N VAL A 267 36.46 -35.23 -3.60
CA VAL A 267 36.82 -34.01 -2.86
C VAL A 267 37.42 -32.98 -3.83
N PRO A 268 36.99 -31.71 -3.79
CA PRO A 268 37.58 -30.67 -4.64
C PRO A 268 39.06 -30.45 -4.28
N ILE A 269 39.92 -30.53 -5.31
CA ILE A 269 41.39 -30.43 -5.18
C ILE A 269 41.82 -29.03 -4.73
N PHE A 270 41.24 -27.98 -5.31
CA PHE A 270 41.60 -26.60 -5.00
C PHE A 270 40.79 -26.03 -3.84
N SER A 271 41.51 -25.37 -2.91
CA SER A 271 40.92 -24.61 -1.81
C SER A 271 40.08 -23.43 -2.32
N ALA A 272 39.15 -22.92 -1.49
CA ALA A 272 38.35 -21.76 -1.87
C ALA A 272 39.25 -20.53 -2.14
N GLY A 273 40.36 -20.38 -1.42
CA GLY A 273 41.32 -19.27 -1.53
C GLY A 273 41.89 -19.08 -2.94
N GLN A 274 42.14 -20.18 -3.65
CA GLN A 274 42.78 -20.18 -4.97
C GLN A 274 41.84 -19.87 -6.14
N LEU A 275 40.52 -19.89 -5.92
CA LEU A 275 39.56 -19.55 -6.97
C LEU A 275 39.22 -18.07 -7.03
N VAL A 276 39.08 -17.53 -8.23
CA VAL A 276 38.47 -16.20 -8.38
C VAL A 276 36.95 -16.32 -8.16
N LEU A 277 36.43 -15.54 -7.22
CA LEU A 277 34.99 -15.43 -6.91
C LEU A 277 34.19 -14.99 -8.16
N PHE A 278 34.67 -13.92 -8.80
CA PHE A 278 34.08 -13.37 -10.01
C PHE A 278 34.74 -13.95 -11.27
N SER A 279 34.16 -15.02 -11.83
CA SER A 279 34.62 -15.56 -13.12
C SER A 279 34.09 -14.73 -14.29
N LYS A 280 34.88 -14.54 -15.36
CA LYS A 280 34.44 -13.84 -16.60
C LYS A 280 33.08 -14.34 -17.10
N LYS A 281 32.85 -15.66 -17.04
CA LYS A 281 31.57 -16.29 -17.43
C LYS A 281 30.43 -15.89 -16.49
N SER A 282 30.66 -15.90 -15.18
CA SER A 282 29.65 -15.51 -14.17
C SER A 282 29.26 -14.05 -14.30
N ILE A 283 30.23 -13.16 -14.56
CA ILE A 283 29.99 -11.72 -14.71
C ILE A 283 29.20 -11.44 -15.98
N ASN A 284 29.58 -12.03 -17.12
CA ASN A 284 28.84 -11.83 -18.38
C ASN A 284 27.37 -12.25 -18.24
N ARG A 285 27.09 -13.29 -17.45
CA ARG A 285 25.71 -13.72 -17.16
C ARG A 285 24.98 -12.75 -16.23
N ILE A 286 25.66 -12.22 -15.21
CA ILE A 286 25.09 -11.17 -14.35
C ILE A 286 24.85 -9.87 -15.15
N LEU A 287 25.71 -9.55 -16.12
CA LEU A 287 25.56 -8.38 -17.01
C LEU A 287 24.30 -8.46 -17.88
N ALA A 288 23.81 -9.67 -18.17
CA ALA A 288 22.57 -9.89 -18.92
C ALA A 288 21.31 -9.70 -18.06
N ALA A 289 21.41 -9.78 -16.72
CA ALA A 289 20.30 -9.59 -15.80
C ALA A 289 19.57 -8.24 -15.96
N PRO A 290 20.25 -7.06 -15.98
CA PRO A 290 19.56 -5.78 -16.18
C PRO A 290 18.86 -5.69 -17.54
N VAL A 291 19.43 -6.29 -18.59
CA VAL A 291 18.80 -6.32 -19.93
C VAL A 291 17.51 -7.12 -19.91
N ILE A 292 17.51 -8.31 -19.29
CA ILE A 292 16.31 -9.15 -19.16
C ILE A 292 15.23 -8.43 -18.37
N ILE A 293 15.59 -7.80 -17.26
CA ILE A 293 14.66 -7.02 -16.45
C ILE A 293 14.12 -5.83 -17.25
N ALA A 294 14.97 -5.11 -17.98
CA ALA A 294 14.55 -3.99 -18.83
C ALA A 294 13.60 -4.44 -19.95
N VAL A 295 13.84 -5.59 -20.58
CA VAL A 295 12.93 -6.14 -21.61
C VAL A 295 11.57 -6.50 -21.02
N ILE A 296 11.53 -7.13 -19.84
CA ILE A 296 10.28 -7.40 -19.13
C ILE A 296 9.55 -6.09 -18.81
N MET A 297 10.28 -5.09 -18.31
CA MET A 297 9.70 -3.79 -18.01
C MET A 297 9.16 -3.09 -19.26
N ILE A 298 9.91 -3.06 -20.36
CA ILE A 298 9.45 -2.49 -21.63
C ILE A 298 8.21 -3.24 -22.12
N PHE A 299 8.20 -4.58 -22.06
CA PHE A 299 7.04 -5.38 -22.43
C PHE A 299 5.81 -5.04 -21.58
N PHE A 300 5.95 -4.80 -20.28
CA PHE A 300 4.82 -4.39 -19.44
C PHE A 300 4.40 -2.93 -19.66
N LEU A 301 5.35 -2.02 -19.90
CA LEU A 301 5.07 -0.63 -20.23
C LEU A 301 4.30 -0.52 -21.55
N THR A 302 4.66 -1.31 -22.56
CA THR A 302 3.98 -1.34 -23.86
C THR A 302 2.66 -2.08 -23.84
N ASN A 303 2.49 -3.08 -22.96
CA ASN A 303 1.24 -3.82 -22.77
C ASN A 303 0.34 -3.28 -21.64
N SER A 304 0.58 -2.05 -21.18
CA SER A 304 -0.20 -1.35 -20.14
C SER A 304 -1.71 -1.22 -20.42
N SER A 305 -2.17 -1.65 -21.60
CA SER A 305 -3.58 -1.93 -21.90
C SER A 305 -4.23 -3.01 -21.02
N PHE A 306 -3.47 -3.71 -20.16
CA PHE A 306 -4.00 -4.74 -19.25
C PHE A 306 -4.43 -4.24 -17.86
N ALA A 307 -4.22 -2.96 -17.48
CA ALA A 307 -4.65 -2.50 -16.15
C ALA A 307 -4.96 -1.00 -15.99
N ASP A 308 -4.44 -0.10 -16.84
CA ASP A 308 -4.65 1.34 -16.63
C ASP A 308 -5.55 1.97 -17.69
N VAL A 309 -6.59 2.63 -17.19
CA VAL A 309 -7.46 3.51 -17.94
C VAL A 309 -6.59 4.69 -18.39
N LYS A 310 -6.54 4.95 -19.70
CA LYS A 310 -5.88 6.13 -20.27
C LYS A 310 -6.61 7.38 -19.77
N THR A 311 -6.13 8.00 -18.70
CA THR A 311 -6.57 9.33 -18.29
C THR A 311 -5.68 10.36 -18.99
N SER A 312 -6.27 11.27 -19.75
CA SER A 312 -5.56 12.33 -20.50
C SER A 312 -4.91 13.40 -19.61
N ALA A 313 -5.27 13.45 -18.33
CA ALA A 313 -4.77 14.39 -17.32
C ALA A 313 -4.55 13.68 -15.97
N PRO A 314 -3.61 14.16 -15.12
CA PRO A 314 -3.40 13.60 -13.79
C PRO A 314 -4.66 13.81 -12.92
N VAL A 315 -5.30 12.73 -12.52
CA VAL A 315 -6.52 12.76 -11.69
C VAL A 315 -6.14 13.00 -10.24
N GLU A 316 -6.64 14.08 -9.63
CA GLU A 316 -6.44 14.40 -8.21
C GLU A 316 -7.74 14.17 -7.43
N LEU A 317 -7.76 13.12 -6.61
CA LEU A 317 -8.93 12.65 -5.86
C LEU A 317 -8.91 13.17 -4.42
N PRO A 318 -10.08 13.44 -3.82
CA PRO A 318 -10.24 13.61 -2.38
C PRO A 318 -9.66 12.42 -1.63
N SER A 319 -8.72 12.68 -0.72
CA SER A 319 -7.97 11.67 0.02
C SER A 319 -7.59 12.16 1.42
N PRO A 320 -7.37 11.25 2.38
CA PRO A 320 -6.85 11.63 3.68
C PRO A 320 -5.40 12.13 3.56
N VAL A 321 -5.17 13.36 4.00
CA VAL A 321 -3.85 13.99 4.01
C VAL A 321 -3.03 13.42 5.17
N THR A 322 -1.86 12.87 4.87
CA THR A 322 -0.97 12.26 5.88
C THR A 322 0.06 13.27 6.43
N ASP A 323 0.40 14.30 5.65
CA ASP A 323 1.38 15.33 6.01
C ASP A 323 0.76 16.75 6.08
N LYS A 324 0.98 17.44 7.19
CA LYS A 324 0.50 18.82 7.45
C LYS A 324 1.17 19.90 6.57
N ASN A 325 2.12 19.53 5.71
CA ASN A 325 3.01 20.45 5.02
C ASN A 325 2.66 20.67 3.54
N GLU A 326 1.64 20.01 3.00
CA GLU A 326 1.19 20.26 1.64
C GLU A 326 0.08 21.33 1.66
N GLU A 327 0.28 22.41 0.89
CA GLU A 327 -0.73 23.42 0.51
C GLU A 327 -1.86 22.76 -0.31
N THR A 328 -2.55 21.81 0.31
CA THR A 328 -3.70 21.14 -0.26
C THR A 328 -4.93 21.97 0.07
N VAL A 329 -5.81 22.13 -0.93
CA VAL A 329 -7.12 22.74 -0.69
C VAL A 329 -7.83 21.86 0.34
N GLU A 330 -8.00 22.38 1.56
CA GLU A 330 -8.61 21.64 2.66
C GLU A 330 -10.07 21.33 2.30
N LEU A 331 -10.41 20.03 2.27
CA LEU A 331 -11.78 19.56 2.15
C LEU A 331 -12.38 19.43 3.54
N PRO A 332 -13.70 19.70 3.70
CA PRO A 332 -14.32 19.71 5.02
C PRO A 332 -14.31 18.31 5.62
N ASP A 333 -13.98 18.20 6.91
CA ASP A 333 -13.84 16.93 7.60
C ASP A 333 -15.10 16.56 8.42
N ALA A 334 -15.04 15.45 9.17
CA ALA A 334 -16.13 15.06 10.06
C ALA A 334 -16.33 16.06 11.22
N LYS A 335 -15.28 16.78 11.65
CA LYS A 335 -15.38 17.79 12.70
C LYS A 335 -16.14 19.02 12.20
N ASP A 336 -15.90 19.45 10.97
CA ASP A 336 -16.63 20.53 10.32
C ASP A 336 -18.12 20.18 10.20
N TYR A 337 -18.44 18.91 9.94
CA TYR A 337 -19.82 18.43 10.00
C TYR A 337 -20.44 18.60 11.40
N TYR A 338 -19.74 18.16 12.46
CA TYR A 338 -20.27 18.28 13.83
C TYR A 338 -20.41 19.73 14.28
N ASN A 339 -19.49 20.61 13.87
CA ASN A 339 -19.58 22.05 14.12
C ASN A 339 -20.80 22.66 13.42
N TRP A 340 -21.00 22.32 12.15
CA TRP A 340 -22.18 22.73 11.38
C TRP A 340 -23.48 22.20 12.02
N ALA A 341 -23.51 20.93 12.42
CA ALA A 341 -24.67 20.32 13.07
C ALA A 341 -24.98 20.97 14.41
N TRP A 342 -23.96 21.27 15.22
CA TRP A 342 -24.11 22.02 16.47
C TRP A 342 -24.74 23.38 16.21
N ASN A 343 -24.18 24.16 15.28
CA ASN A 343 -24.71 25.48 14.94
C ASN A 343 -26.14 25.41 14.44
N THR A 344 -26.48 24.39 13.65
CA THR A 344 -27.84 24.19 13.12
C THR A 344 -28.86 23.84 14.22
N VAL A 345 -28.53 22.91 15.12
CA VAL A 345 -29.44 22.44 16.18
C VAL A 345 -29.56 23.50 17.29
N SER A 346 -28.47 24.19 17.60
CA SER A 346 -28.44 25.22 18.64
C SER A 346 -28.98 26.58 18.18
N PHE A 347 -29.10 26.81 16.86
CA PHE A 347 -29.51 28.09 16.28
C PHE A 347 -30.76 28.73 16.93
N PRO A 348 -31.88 28.00 17.15
CA PRO A 348 -33.09 28.59 17.71
C PRO A 348 -32.93 29.15 19.13
N TYR A 349 -31.86 28.76 19.81
CA TYR A 349 -31.58 29.10 21.20
C TYR A 349 -30.45 30.12 21.35
N LYS A 350 -29.82 30.54 20.26
CA LYS A 350 -28.73 31.53 20.27
C LYS A 350 -29.28 32.95 20.10
N ASN A 351 -28.66 33.91 20.80
CA ASN A 351 -29.00 35.32 20.69
C ASN A 351 -28.50 35.89 19.35
N LEU A 352 -29.37 36.50 18.55
CA LEU A 352 -29.05 37.09 17.24
C LEU A 352 -28.19 38.36 17.33
N ASN A 353 -28.10 38.98 18.51
CA ASN A 353 -27.36 40.22 18.73
C ASN A 353 -25.88 40.00 19.09
N THR A 354 -25.40 38.76 19.07
CA THR A 354 -24.01 38.42 19.39
C THR A 354 -23.30 37.81 18.19
N ASP A 355 -22.02 38.14 17.98
CA ASP A 355 -21.17 37.61 16.89
C ASP A 355 -20.77 36.13 17.09
N VAL A 356 -21.63 35.34 17.75
CA VAL A 356 -21.36 33.94 18.15
C VAL A 356 -21.63 32.96 17.01
N PHE A 357 -22.13 33.45 15.87
CA PHE A 357 -22.52 32.60 14.74
C PHE A 357 -21.35 32.08 13.91
N ASP A 358 -20.20 32.77 13.93
CA ASP A 358 -19.03 32.41 13.14
C ASP A 358 -17.95 31.65 13.94
N LYS A 359 -18.21 31.35 15.22
CA LYS A 359 -17.26 30.62 16.07
C LYS A 359 -17.54 29.12 16.07
N ASN A 360 -16.49 28.33 15.88
CA ASN A 360 -16.53 26.88 16.06
C ASN A 360 -16.74 26.55 17.55
N PRO A 361 -17.60 25.57 17.87
CA PRO A 361 -17.86 25.19 19.26
C PRO A 361 -16.64 24.53 19.91
N GLU A 362 -16.44 24.82 21.18
CA GLU A 362 -15.47 24.14 22.04
C GLU A 362 -16.14 23.01 22.84
N PRO A 363 -15.42 21.93 23.17
CA PRO A 363 -15.96 20.87 24.02
C PRO A 363 -16.43 21.44 25.37
N GLY A 364 -17.70 21.19 25.70
CA GLY A 364 -18.34 21.72 26.92
C GLY A 364 -19.18 22.98 26.70
N ASP A 365 -19.19 23.55 25.50
CA ASP A 365 -20.11 24.63 25.15
C ASP A 365 -21.55 24.18 25.38
N SER A 366 -22.34 25.02 26.05
CA SER A 366 -23.72 24.71 26.39
C SER A 366 -24.65 25.86 26.04
N VAL A 367 -25.86 25.51 25.63
CA VAL A 367 -26.91 26.48 25.34
C VAL A 367 -28.02 26.31 26.34
N SER A 368 -28.30 27.38 27.06
CA SER A 368 -29.32 27.42 28.11
C SER A 368 -30.40 28.45 27.77
N VAL A 369 -31.64 28.08 28.04
CA VAL A 369 -32.82 28.94 27.85
C VAL A 369 -33.43 29.30 29.20
N PRO A 370 -34.03 30.49 29.34
CA PRO A 370 -34.80 30.81 30.53
C PRO A 370 -36.00 29.87 30.63
N ALA A 371 -36.16 29.25 31.79
CA ALA A 371 -37.29 28.43 32.17
C ALA A 371 -37.93 29.03 33.42
N TYR A 372 -39.25 28.87 33.54
CA TYR A 372 -40.03 29.47 34.61
C TYR A 372 -40.71 28.38 35.42
N GLU A 373 -40.51 28.38 36.74
CA GLU A 373 -41.19 27.47 37.66
C GLU A 373 -41.98 28.28 38.70
N LYS A 374 -43.17 27.78 39.04
CA LYS A 374 -44.05 28.42 40.01
C LYS A 374 -43.65 27.99 41.42
N SER A 375 -43.14 28.93 42.21
CA SER A 375 -42.82 28.75 43.62
C SER A 375 -43.86 29.41 44.53
N SER A 376 -43.76 29.17 45.83
CA SER A 376 -44.64 29.74 46.87
C SER A 376 -44.57 31.27 46.96
N SER A 377 -43.51 31.89 46.44
CA SER A 377 -43.29 33.34 46.40
C SER A 377 -43.58 34.00 45.05
N GLY A 378 -43.95 33.25 44.02
CA GLY A 378 -44.19 33.76 42.66
C GLY A 378 -43.60 32.88 41.56
N ILE A 379 -43.46 33.44 40.35
CA ILE A 379 -42.79 32.77 39.22
C ILE A 379 -41.29 33.05 39.33
N ILE A 380 -40.47 32.00 39.44
CA ILE A 380 -39.02 32.11 39.49
C ILE A 380 -38.45 31.73 38.12
N GLU A 381 -37.56 32.57 37.59
CA GLU A 381 -36.79 32.30 36.38
C GLU A 381 -35.50 31.56 36.73
N PHE A 382 -35.20 30.47 36.02
CA PHE A 382 -33.95 29.74 36.12
C PHE A 382 -33.44 29.36 34.73
N SER A 383 -32.13 29.22 34.59
CA SER A 383 -31.51 28.85 33.31
C SER A 383 -31.50 27.33 33.17
N ARG A 384 -32.18 26.80 32.15
CA ARG A 384 -32.19 25.38 31.83
C ARG A 384 -31.27 25.11 30.64
N THR A 385 -30.22 24.32 30.84
CA THR A 385 -29.39 23.82 29.74
C THR A 385 -30.18 22.87 28.85
N VAL A 386 -30.25 23.19 27.56
CA VAL A 386 -30.99 22.42 26.54
C VAL A 386 -30.04 21.47 25.81
N LEU A 387 -28.84 21.95 25.49
CA LEU A 387 -27.85 21.25 24.68
C LEU A 387 -26.45 21.52 25.20
N THR A 388 -25.59 20.52 25.12
CA THR A 388 -24.15 20.61 25.41
C THR A 388 -23.38 19.97 24.27
N TYR A 389 -22.28 20.60 23.85
CA TYR A 389 -21.38 20.07 22.84
C TYR A 389 -20.39 19.12 23.51
N ASP A 390 -20.77 17.86 23.62
CA ASP A 390 -20.00 16.80 24.25
C ASP A 390 -19.88 15.55 23.35
N SER A 391 -19.19 14.52 23.85
CA SER A 391 -19.05 13.25 23.14
C SER A 391 -20.39 12.55 22.89
N ASP A 392 -21.39 12.79 23.72
CA ASP A 392 -22.74 12.25 23.55
C ASP A 392 -23.48 12.95 22.41
N PHE A 393 -23.32 14.26 22.24
CA PHE A 393 -23.83 15.01 21.09
C PHE A 393 -23.22 14.48 19.79
N ILE A 394 -21.89 14.36 19.74
CA ILE A 394 -21.16 13.82 18.57
C ILE A 394 -21.68 12.42 18.21
N ARG A 395 -21.81 11.53 19.21
CA ARG A 395 -22.33 10.17 19.02
C ARG A 395 -23.75 10.18 18.47
N LYS A 396 -24.64 11.01 19.03
CA LYS A 396 -26.04 11.14 18.56
C LYS A 396 -26.10 11.62 17.11
N MET A 397 -25.31 12.62 16.74
CA MET A 397 -25.27 13.13 15.36
C MET A 397 -24.75 12.06 14.38
N ALA A 398 -23.72 11.30 14.76
CA ALA A 398 -23.20 10.21 13.94
C ALA A 398 -24.22 9.07 13.74
N GLU A 399 -24.93 8.66 14.80
CA GLU A 399 -25.98 7.65 14.73
C GLU A 399 -27.18 8.12 13.91
N GLN A 400 -27.55 9.40 14.03
CA GLN A 400 -28.65 9.99 13.29
C GLN A 400 -28.41 9.96 11.78
N ILE A 401 -27.21 10.32 11.29
CA ILE A 401 -26.90 10.25 9.85
C ILE A 401 -26.96 8.80 9.37
N LYS A 402 -26.30 7.88 10.09
CA LYS A 402 -26.27 6.46 9.69
C LYS A 402 -27.66 5.87 9.54
N LYS A 403 -28.60 6.27 10.41
CA LYS A 403 -29.98 5.77 10.39
C LYS A 403 -30.86 6.46 9.35
N SER A 404 -30.77 7.79 9.24
CA SER A 404 -31.69 8.57 8.41
C SER A 404 -31.25 8.69 6.95
N SER A 405 -29.93 8.69 6.71
CA SER A 405 -29.36 9.18 5.47
C SER A 405 -28.09 8.39 5.10
N PRO A 406 -28.19 7.09 4.77
CA PRO A 406 -27.02 6.23 4.51
C PRO A 406 -26.23 6.62 3.25
N LEU A 407 -26.83 7.36 2.32
CA LEU A 407 -26.23 7.74 1.03
C LEU A 407 -25.54 9.11 1.03
N LEU A 408 -25.29 9.68 2.21
CA LEU A 408 -24.61 10.96 2.36
C LEU A 408 -23.11 10.79 2.54
N ILE A 409 -22.33 11.76 2.03
CA ILE A 409 -20.87 11.76 2.11
C ILE A 409 -20.36 11.74 3.56
N GLU A 410 -21.12 12.29 4.49
CA GLU A 410 -20.82 12.30 5.91
C GLU A 410 -20.62 10.88 6.47
N ASN A 411 -21.30 9.85 5.93
CA ASN A 411 -21.03 8.47 6.35
C ASN A 411 -19.62 8.00 5.96
N VAL A 412 -19.12 8.41 4.79
CA VAL A 412 -17.74 8.13 4.37
C VAL A 412 -16.76 8.81 5.31
N LEU A 413 -17.05 10.06 5.72
CA LEU A 413 -16.19 10.85 6.61
C LEU A 413 -16.18 10.29 8.04
N ILE A 414 -17.35 9.96 8.60
CA ILE A 414 -17.51 9.44 9.97
C ILE A 414 -16.89 8.05 10.13
N GLU A 415 -16.80 7.26 9.06
CA GLU A 415 -16.15 5.94 9.09
C GLU A 415 -14.62 6.02 9.11
N GLN A 416 -14.03 7.19 8.87
CA GLN A 416 -12.59 7.38 9.02
C GLN A 416 -12.19 7.58 10.49
N LYS A 417 -10.91 7.38 10.80
CA LYS A 417 -10.39 7.56 12.17
C LYS A 417 -10.58 9.02 12.63
N ASN A 418 -10.85 9.21 13.92
CA ASN A 418 -10.91 10.54 14.54
C ASN A 418 -9.61 11.32 14.23
N ASP A 419 -9.76 12.59 13.86
CA ASP A 419 -8.70 13.56 13.49
C ASP A 419 -8.07 13.44 12.10
N PHE A 420 -8.74 12.80 11.12
CA PHE A 420 -8.27 12.87 9.74
C PHE A 420 -8.60 14.23 9.10
N LYS A 421 -7.69 14.74 8.26
CA LYS A 421 -7.94 15.86 7.34
C LYS A 421 -8.04 15.33 5.93
N ALA A 422 -8.92 15.90 5.12
CA ALA A 422 -9.06 15.55 3.72
C ALA A 422 -8.52 16.66 2.81
N GLY A 423 -7.97 16.24 1.68
CA GLY A 423 -7.45 17.13 0.64
C GLY A 423 -7.29 16.38 -0.66
N TYR A 424 -6.99 17.09 -1.73
CA TYR A 424 -6.76 16.47 -3.03
C TYR A 424 -5.34 15.90 -3.11
N SER A 425 -5.24 14.60 -3.37
CA SER A 425 -3.98 13.96 -3.77
C SER A 425 -4.14 13.27 -5.12
N ARG A 426 -3.03 13.07 -5.82
CA ARG A 426 -3.07 12.33 -7.08
C ARG A 426 -3.54 10.90 -6.85
N ALA A 427 -4.49 10.45 -7.67
CA ALA A 427 -4.91 9.05 -7.71
C ALA A 427 -3.65 8.18 -7.89
N GLY A 428 -3.33 7.35 -6.89
CA GLY A 428 -2.07 6.60 -6.84
C GLY A 428 -0.95 7.21 -5.97
N HIS A 429 -1.26 8.14 -5.05
CA HIS A 429 -0.31 8.63 -4.03
C HIS A 429 -0.47 8.05 -2.63
N SER A 430 -1.38 7.10 -2.40
CA SER A 430 -1.30 6.28 -1.18
C SER A 430 -0.26 5.17 -1.37
N GLU A 431 0.96 5.42 -0.90
CA GLU A 431 2.03 4.42 -0.67
C GLU A 431 2.56 3.61 -1.87
N THR A 432 2.15 3.90 -3.11
CA THR A 432 2.91 3.43 -4.28
C THR A 432 4.07 4.38 -4.50
N GLU A 433 5.20 4.10 -3.80
CA GLU A 433 6.54 4.55 -4.14
C GLU A 433 6.64 4.81 -5.64
N ASN A 434 6.71 6.08 -6.05
CA ASN A 434 6.98 6.57 -7.40
C ASN A 434 7.38 5.42 -8.35
N PHE A 435 6.40 4.85 -9.05
CA PHE A 435 6.57 3.64 -9.88
C PHE A 435 7.82 3.73 -10.77
N THR A 436 8.11 4.92 -11.31
CA THR A 436 9.31 5.21 -12.09
C THR A 436 10.61 5.14 -11.29
N TRP A 437 10.66 5.72 -10.08
CA TRP A 437 11.86 5.70 -9.22
C TRP A 437 12.13 4.30 -8.65
N SER A 438 11.09 3.54 -8.33
CA SER A 438 11.22 2.17 -7.83
C SER A 438 11.63 1.18 -8.94
N LEU A 439 11.20 1.41 -10.19
CA LEU A 439 11.72 0.71 -11.36
C LEU A 439 13.19 1.06 -11.66
N ILE A 440 13.55 2.34 -11.58
CA ILE A 440 14.95 2.79 -11.70
C ILE A 440 15.82 2.13 -10.63
N LEU A 441 15.35 2.02 -9.39
CA LEU A 441 16.05 1.32 -8.31
C LEU A 441 16.30 -0.15 -8.61
N ILE A 442 15.34 -0.86 -9.21
CA ILE A 442 15.53 -2.26 -9.63
C ILE A 442 16.61 -2.36 -10.71
N ILE A 443 16.58 -1.49 -11.72
CA ILE A 443 17.60 -1.48 -12.79
C ILE A 443 18.98 -1.15 -12.21
N ILE A 444 19.07 -0.14 -11.33
CA ILE A 444 20.29 0.23 -10.63
C ILE A 444 20.82 -0.97 -9.83
N SER A 445 19.97 -1.68 -9.09
CA SER A 445 20.38 -2.84 -8.29
C SER A 445 20.99 -3.97 -9.13
N ALA A 446 20.46 -4.20 -10.33
CA ALA A 446 21.01 -5.15 -11.28
C ALA A 446 22.35 -4.68 -11.90
N ILE A 447 22.57 -3.36 -11.99
CA ILE A 447 23.81 -2.74 -12.52
C ILE A 447 24.91 -2.63 -11.43
N VAL A 448 24.54 -2.56 -10.15
CA VAL A 448 25.50 -2.43 -9.02
C VAL A 448 26.51 -3.58 -9.01
N VAL A 449 26.08 -4.82 -9.31
CA VAL A 449 26.99 -5.99 -9.30
C VAL A 449 28.06 -5.90 -10.41
N PRO A 450 27.71 -5.59 -11.68
CA PRO A 450 28.67 -5.24 -12.73
C PRO A 450 29.65 -4.12 -12.39
N VAL A 451 29.17 -3.03 -11.79
CA VAL A 451 30.00 -1.85 -11.45
C VAL A 451 31.03 -2.19 -10.37
N ILE A 452 30.62 -2.94 -9.34
CA ILE A 452 31.55 -3.42 -8.31
C ILE A 452 32.61 -4.34 -8.91
N TRP A 453 32.25 -5.17 -9.89
CA TRP A 453 33.23 -5.99 -10.59
C TRP A 453 34.20 -5.16 -11.43
N LEU A 454 33.71 -4.18 -12.19
CA LEU A 454 34.56 -3.24 -12.94
C LEU A 454 35.54 -2.53 -11.99
N PHE A 455 35.05 -2.07 -10.84
CA PHE A 455 35.90 -1.45 -9.82
C PHE A 455 36.93 -2.42 -9.24
N HIS A 456 36.56 -3.68 -9.00
CA HIS A 456 37.49 -4.74 -8.55
C HIS A 456 38.51 -5.12 -9.63
N PHE A 457 38.14 -5.07 -10.91
CA PHE A 457 39.04 -5.34 -12.04
C PHE A 457 40.01 -4.18 -12.27
N LEU A 458 39.54 -2.94 -12.17
CA LEU A 458 40.35 -1.74 -12.28
C LEU A 458 41.30 -1.58 -11.09
N SER A 459 40.83 -1.80 -9.86
CA SER A 459 41.69 -1.79 -8.66
C SER A 459 42.64 -2.99 -8.58
N GLY A 460 42.25 -4.14 -9.16
CA GLY A 460 43.08 -5.33 -9.28
C GLY A 460 44.21 -5.23 -10.32
N ARG A 461 44.21 -4.20 -11.20
CA ARG A 461 45.38 -3.87 -12.05
C ARG A 461 46.45 -3.06 -11.31
N SER A 462 46.18 -2.63 -10.07
CA SER A 462 47.11 -1.85 -9.23
C SER A 462 47.88 -2.71 -8.20
N LYS A 463 48.01 -4.01 -8.42
CA LYS A 463 48.92 -4.87 -7.64
C LYS A 463 49.59 -5.92 -8.50
#